data_AF-A0A661J0R3-F1
#
_entry.id   AF-A0A661J0R3-F1
#
_cell.length_a   1.000
_cell.length_b   1.000
_cell.length_c   1.000
_cell.angle_alpha   90.00
_cell.angle_beta   90.00
_cell.angle_gamma   90.00
#
_symmetry.space_group_name_H-M   'P 1'
#
loop_
_entity.id
_entity.type
_entity.pdbx_description
1 polymer ?
#
loop_
_entity_poly.entity_id
_entity_poly.type
_entity_poly.pdbx_seq_one_letter_code
_entity_poly.pdbx_strand_id
1 'polypeptide(L)'
;MPIRPMAEEDLPQVLAIEKASFTTPWGRWAFLVELKPPGYAFVYEEEGRILGYAVMRIVEDEGHLMNLSVAPPWRKRGIGSDLLRFCIEFCLHKGVSSLWLEVRESNEAAISLYQKMGFAVKGRRKSYYQDTGEDALLMGLSLPRKILQEAKVKAVRTMGPLCILELSLQSEIPFEPGQFVMIEAPGRPLMRPLSIFGLEKKMLKLLLRPVGTGTRALVEVHTGQTLRVLLPLGKGYPMPQGRQKAWLLAGGMGIASLFPLALKLSRKGIPVRLLWGARNSSWFPAPLLWQLTEKSISLELITEDGSMGRKGLITEVLPKEWENATVYACGPKEMMKRILSIIPPHVKVYVSLEERMACGVGACQACVLSGRGGNKLVCRDGPVFEREEIGDSLS
;
A
#
# COMPACT_ATOMS: atom_id res chain seq x y z
N MET A 1 -0.83 -8.47 -18.79
CA MET A 1 -0.58 -7.01 -18.79
C MET A 1 0.14 -6.66 -20.06
N PRO A 2 -0.11 -5.47 -20.65
CA PRO A 2 0.56 -5.04 -21.87
C PRO A 2 2.05 -4.72 -21.67
N ILE A 3 2.54 -4.64 -20.43
CA ILE A 3 3.96 -4.36 -20.13
C ILE A 3 4.70 -5.67 -19.86
N ARG A 4 5.84 -5.88 -20.54
CA ARG A 4 6.74 -7.02 -20.34
C ARG A 4 8.21 -6.60 -20.48
N PRO A 5 9.18 -7.44 -20.05
CA PRO A 5 10.58 -7.22 -20.36
C PRO A 5 10.81 -7.07 -21.87
N MET A 6 11.67 -6.12 -22.23
CA MET A 6 12.14 -5.93 -23.59
C MET A 6 13.07 -7.08 -23.96
N ALA A 7 12.86 -7.65 -25.14
CA ALA A 7 13.73 -8.65 -25.74
C ALA A 7 14.48 -8.04 -26.95
N GLU A 8 15.51 -8.71 -27.43
CA GLU A 8 16.31 -8.20 -28.55
C GLU A 8 15.49 -8.07 -29.84
N GLU A 9 14.48 -8.93 -30.00
CA GLU A 9 13.56 -8.96 -31.14
C GLU A 9 12.66 -7.73 -31.19
N ASP A 10 12.47 -7.01 -30.07
CA ASP A 10 11.68 -5.78 -30.00
C ASP A 10 12.45 -4.56 -30.54
N LEU A 11 13.79 -4.64 -30.58
CA LEU A 11 14.66 -3.50 -30.88
C LEU A 11 14.35 -2.81 -32.22
N PRO A 12 13.98 -3.49 -33.31
CA PRO A 12 13.57 -2.81 -34.54
C PRO A 12 12.42 -1.81 -34.32
N GLN A 13 11.39 -2.19 -33.55
CA GLN A 13 10.25 -1.32 -33.25
C GLN A 13 10.63 -0.23 -32.23
N VAL A 14 11.41 -0.58 -31.19
CA VAL A 14 11.89 0.37 -30.17
C VAL A 14 12.77 1.45 -30.79
N LEU A 15 13.70 1.10 -31.67
CA LEU A 15 14.56 2.04 -32.38
C LEU A 15 13.78 2.95 -33.32
N ALA A 16 12.67 2.49 -33.90
CA ALA A 16 11.79 3.34 -34.69
C ALA A 16 11.09 4.39 -33.80
N ILE A 17 10.64 4.01 -32.61
CA ILE A 17 10.05 4.95 -31.63
C ILE A 17 11.10 5.96 -31.15
N GLU A 18 12.30 5.50 -30.81
CA GLU A 18 13.43 6.33 -30.35
C GLU A 18 13.77 7.40 -31.40
N LYS A 19 13.99 7.01 -32.67
CA LYS A 19 14.27 7.93 -33.79
C LYS A 19 13.15 8.94 -34.03
N ALA A 20 11.91 8.54 -33.85
CA ALA A 20 10.76 9.43 -34.02
C ALA A 20 10.53 10.36 -32.82
N SER A 21 11.19 10.11 -31.68
CA SER A 21 10.93 10.81 -30.42
C SER A 21 12.04 11.75 -29.97
N PHE A 22 13.28 11.51 -30.41
CA PHE A 22 14.45 12.25 -29.94
C PHE A 22 15.30 12.78 -31.11
N THR A 23 15.85 13.98 -30.92
CA THR A 23 16.81 14.62 -31.85
C THR A 23 18.13 13.87 -31.88
N THR A 24 18.57 13.36 -30.72
CA THR A 24 19.80 12.58 -30.55
C THR A 24 19.45 11.18 -30.05
N PRO A 25 18.93 10.30 -30.92
CA PRO A 25 18.41 8.99 -30.52
C PRO A 25 19.52 8.03 -30.09
N TRP A 26 19.20 7.19 -29.10
CA TRP A 26 20.04 6.06 -28.71
C TRP A 26 20.24 5.07 -29.87
N GLY A 27 21.49 4.60 -30.03
CA GLY A 27 21.82 3.53 -30.95
C GLY A 27 21.43 2.14 -30.41
N ARG A 28 21.39 1.13 -31.29
CA ARG A 28 21.09 -0.28 -30.92
C ARG A 28 21.94 -0.78 -29.75
N TRP A 29 23.23 -0.43 -29.75
CA TRP A 29 24.17 -0.84 -28.70
C TRP A 29 23.79 -0.34 -27.31
N ALA A 30 23.28 0.89 -27.19
CA ALA A 30 22.84 1.43 -25.91
C ALA A 30 21.71 0.58 -25.33
N PHE A 31 20.72 0.18 -26.14
CA PHE A 31 19.65 -0.69 -25.67
C PHE A 31 20.14 -2.09 -25.30
N LEU A 32 21.01 -2.71 -26.12
CA LEU A 32 21.53 -4.06 -25.85
C LEU A 32 22.23 -4.17 -24.50
N VAL A 33 22.97 -3.13 -24.09
CA VAL A 33 23.63 -3.08 -22.78
C VAL A 33 22.62 -3.08 -21.63
N GLU A 34 21.45 -2.45 -21.82
CA GLU A 34 20.42 -2.32 -20.78
C GLU A 34 19.46 -3.52 -20.70
N LEU A 35 19.58 -4.51 -21.60
CA LEU A 35 18.77 -5.73 -21.54
C LEU A 35 19.20 -6.67 -20.40
N LYS A 36 20.32 -6.40 -19.73
CA LYS A 36 20.90 -7.24 -18.68
C LYS A 36 21.28 -6.40 -17.45
N PRO A 37 21.23 -6.99 -16.23
CA PRO A 37 21.66 -6.31 -15.01
C PRO A 37 23.07 -5.71 -15.15
N PRO A 38 23.29 -4.48 -14.65
CA PRO A 38 22.39 -3.69 -13.80
C PRO A 38 21.26 -2.95 -14.55
N GLY A 39 21.17 -3.08 -15.87
CA GLY A 39 20.11 -2.54 -16.71
C GLY A 39 18.83 -3.39 -16.73
N TYR A 40 17.71 -2.71 -16.93
CA TYR A 40 16.39 -3.27 -17.08
C TYR A 40 15.60 -2.46 -18.12
N ALA A 41 15.07 -3.15 -19.12
CA ALA A 41 14.26 -2.54 -20.17
C ALA A 41 12.90 -3.23 -20.29
N PHE A 42 11.86 -2.43 -20.52
CA PHE A 42 10.47 -2.87 -20.61
C PHE A 42 9.80 -2.27 -21.84
N VAL A 43 8.88 -3.02 -22.44
CA VAL A 43 8.05 -2.56 -23.55
C VAL A 43 6.58 -2.60 -23.16
N TYR A 44 5.81 -1.68 -23.71
CA TYR A 44 4.35 -1.71 -23.72
C TYR A 44 3.91 -2.25 -25.08
N GLU A 45 3.29 -3.43 -25.08
CA GLU A 45 2.84 -4.16 -26.25
C GLU A 45 1.30 -4.32 -26.26
N GLU A 46 0.70 -4.02 -27.40
CA GLU A 46 -0.68 -4.40 -27.73
C GLU A 46 -0.70 -5.08 -29.09
N GLU A 47 -1.33 -6.25 -29.16
CA GLU A 47 -1.53 -7.01 -30.42
C GLU A 47 -0.24 -7.19 -31.25
N GLY A 48 0.89 -7.49 -30.59
CA GLY A 48 2.19 -7.67 -31.25
C GLY A 48 2.93 -6.39 -31.64
N ARG A 49 2.37 -5.21 -31.33
CA ARG A 49 2.97 -3.90 -31.62
C ARG A 49 3.53 -3.25 -30.36
N ILE A 50 4.77 -2.80 -30.44
CA ILE A 50 5.38 -2.01 -29.38
C ILE A 50 4.90 -0.55 -29.50
N LEU A 51 4.21 -0.06 -28.47
CA LEU A 51 3.66 1.30 -28.43
C LEU A 51 4.53 2.26 -27.61
N GLY A 52 5.39 1.73 -26.74
CA GLY A 52 6.33 2.49 -25.93
C GLY A 52 7.30 1.59 -25.19
N TYR A 53 8.30 2.19 -24.56
CA TYR A 53 9.30 1.49 -23.76
C TYR A 53 9.82 2.36 -22.61
N ALA A 54 10.41 1.69 -21.63
CA ALA A 54 11.14 2.32 -20.54
C ALA A 54 12.45 1.56 -20.30
N VAL A 55 13.51 2.28 -20.00
CA VAL A 55 14.84 1.74 -19.70
C VAL A 55 15.32 2.36 -18.40
N MET A 56 15.79 1.52 -17.48
CA MET A 56 16.31 1.94 -16.19
C MET A 56 17.49 1.09 -15.75
N ARG A 57 18.31 1.63 -14.85
CA ARG A 57 19.35 0.87 -14.14
C ARG A 57 19.05 0.83 -12.65
N ILE A 58 19.50 -0.22 -11.99
CA ILE A 58 19.51 -0.31 -10.53
C ILE A 58 20.92 -0.63 -10.07
N VAL A 59 21.48 0.22 -9.23
CA VAL A 59 22.78 0.05 -8.59
C VAL A 59 22.57 0.20 -7.10
N GLU A 60 22.96 -0.82 -6.32
CA GLU A 60 22.68 -0.90 -4.89
C GLU A 60 21.19 -0.67 -4.57
N ASP A 61 20.84 0.36 -3.81
CA ASP A 61 19.46 0.73 -3.49
C ASP A 61 18.97 1.96 -4.25
N GLU A 62 19.63 2.36 -5.34
CA GLU A 62 19.23 3.48 -6.20
C GLU A 62 18.86 3.01 -7.62
N GLY A 63 17.72 3.49 -8.11
CA GLY A 63 17.26 3.32 -9.47
C GLY A 63 17.47 4.59 -10.29
N HIS A 64 17.81 4.44 -11.56
CA HIS A 64 17.89 5.55 -12.53
C HIS A 64 17.03 5.23 -13.74
N LEU A 65 15.99 6.03 -13.99
CA LEU A 65 15.20 5.97 -15.22
C LEU A 65 15.97 6.71 -16.31
N MET A 66 16.53 5.96 -17.24
CA MET A 66 17.45 6.48 -18.26
C MET A 66 16.71 6.96 -19.52
N ASN A 67 15.64 6.24 -19.91
CA ASN A 67 14.89 6.56 -21.11
C ASN A 67 13.44 6.08 -20.97
N LEU A 68 12.49 6.88 -21.43
CA LEU A 68 11.06 6.57 -21.42
C LEU A 68 10.42 7.26 -22.63
N SER A 69 9.80 6.47 -23.51
CA SER A 69 9.16 7.03 -24.70
C SER A 69 7.92 6.25 -25.13
N VAL A 70 7.02 6.97 -25.79
CA VAL A 70 5.80 6.44 -26.41
C VAL A 70 5.76 6.91 -27.85
N ALA A 71 5.45 5.99 -28.75
CA ALA A 71 5.28 6.23 -30.18
C ALA A 71 4.36 7.44 -30.42
N PRO A 72 4.72 8.41 -31.29
CA PRO A 72 3.95 9.65 -31.45
C PRO A 72 2.43 9.49 -31.63
N PRO A 73 1.91 8.52 -32.43
CA PRO A 73 0.46 8.34 -32.61
C PRO A 73 -0.29 7.86 -31.36
N TRP A 74 0.43 7.35 -30.35
CA TRP A 74 -0.11 6.70 -29.16
C TRP A 74 0.10 7.52 -27.88
N ARG A 75 0.68 8.72 -28.00
CA ARG A 75 0.87 9.64 -26.88
C ARG A 75 -0.46 10.14 -26.32
N LYS A 76 -0.44 10.65 -25.08
CA LYS A 76 -1.61 11.16 -24.34
C LYS A 76 -2.72 10.12 -24.08
N ARG A 77 -2.41 8.82 -24.16
CA ARG A 77 -3.32 7.71 -23.84
C ARG A 77 -3.02 7.01 -22.50
N GLY A 78 -2.16 7.59 -21.67
CA GLY A 78 -1.77 7.00 -20.37
C GLY A 78 -0.61 6.00 -20.42
N ILE A 79 -0.18 5.55 -21.60
CA ILE A 79 0.91 4.56 -21.78
C ILE A 79 2.21 4.94 -21.04
N GLY A 80 2.66 6.19 -21.15
CA GLY A 80 3.86 6.66 -20.46
C GLY A 80 3.70 6.65 -18.93
N SER A 81 2.50 6.93 -18.43
CA SER A 81 2.17 6.81 -17.01
C SER A 81 2.17 5.36 -16.54
N ASP A 82 1.69 4.44 -17.37
CA ASP A 82 1.67 3.01 -17.03
C ASP A 82 3.08 2.42 -17.00
N LEU A 83 3.93 2.75 -17.99
CA LEU A 83 5.34 2.38 -18.02
C LEU A 83 6.11 2.93 -16.82
N LEU A 84 5.96 4.22 -16.51
CA LEU A 84 6.62 4.84 -15.36
C LEU A 84 6.17 4.22 -14.04
N ARG A 85 4.86 3.98 -13.88
CA ARG A 85 4.32 3.30 -12.70
C ARG A 85 4.89 1.89 -12.55
N PHE A 86 5.00 1.15 -13.65
CA PHE A 86 5.62 -0.16 -13.66
C PHE A 86 7.10 -0.10 -13.23
N CYS A 87 7.88 0.87 -13.71
CA CYS A 87 9.27 1.06 -13.27
C CYS A 87 9.38 1.38 -11.77
N ILE A 88 8.50 2.23 -11.23
CA ILE A 88 8.45 2.53 -9.80
C ILE A 88 8.14 1.26 -8.99
N GLU A 89 7.17 0.46 -9.44
CA GLU A 89 6.82 -0.81 -8.79
C GLU A 89 7.97 -1.83 -8.87
N PHE A 90 8.66 -1.90 -10.00
CA PHE A 90 9.83 -2.73 -10.18
C PHE A 90 10.96 -2.34 -9.22
N CYS A 91 11.22 -1.04 -9.04
CA CYS A 91 12.15 -0.51 -8.05
C CYS A 91 11.76 -0.94 -6.63
N LEU A 92 10.50 -0.76 -6.25
CA LEU A 92 9.98 -1.16 -4.93
C LEU A 92 10.18 -2.66 -4.67
N HIS A 93 9.92 -3.52 -5.65
CA HIS A 93 10.17 -4.96 -5.55
C HIS A 93 11.64 -5.32 -5.41
N LYS A 94 12.53 -4.52 -6.00
CA LYS A 94 13.98 -4.70 -5.91
C LYS A 94 14.59 -4.10 -4.64
N GLY A 95 13.78 -3.49 -3.77
CA GLY A 95 14.24 -2.88 -2.51
C GLY A 95 14.94 -1.53 -2.70
N VAL A 96 14.75 -0.90 -3.86
CA VAL A 96 15.29 0.44 -4.18
C VAL A 96 14.63 1.49 -3.28
N SER A 97 15.45 2.37 -2.70
CA SER A 97 15.04 3.45 -1.78
C SER A 97 14.83 4.79 -2.48
N SER A 98 15.40 4.97 -3.68
CA SER A 98 15.22 6.18 -4.49
C SER A 98 15.25 5.90 -5.99
N LEU A 99 14.44 6.63 -6.76
CA LEU A 99 14.45 6.59 -8.22
C LEU A 99 14.75 7.98 -8.77
N TRP A 100 15.78 8.08 -9.60
CA TRP A 100 16.28 9.32 -10.18
C TRP A 100 16.07 9.38 -11.68
N LEU A 101 15.97 10.58 -12.22
CA LEU A 101 15.95 10.83 -13.66
C LEU A 101 16.49 12.22 -13.99
N GLU A 102 16.98 12.35 -15.22
CA GLU A 102 17.29 13.61 -15.86
C GLU A 102 16.24 13.92 -16.94
N VAL A 103 15.76 15.17 -16.97
CA VAL A 103 14.82 15.63 -17.98
C VAL A 103 15.20 17.03 -18.47
N ARG A 104 15.06 17.27 -19.78
CA ARG A 104 15.20 18.60 -20.39
C ARG A 104 14.28 19.61 -19.71
N GLU A 105 14.81 20.79 -19.38
CA GLU A 105 14.03 21.84 -18.73
C GLU A 105 12.82 22.28 -19.59
N SER A 106 12.94 22.23 -20.92
CA SER A 106 11.85 22.50 -21.87
C SER A 106 10.80 21.40 -22.00
N ASN A 107 11.01 20.20 -21.44
CA ASN A 107 10.08 19.08 -21.59
C ASN A 107 8.96 19.10 -20.54
N GLU A 108 8.10 20.12 -20.62
CA GLU A 108 7.00 20.35 -19.69
C GLU A 108 6.06 19.15 -19.54
N ALA A 109 5.82 18.42 -20.63
CA ALA A 109 4.96 17.25 -20.65
C ALA A 109 5.53 16.10 -19.79
N ALA A 110 6.83 15.81 -19.91
CA ALA A 110 7.50 14.81 -19.10
C ALA A 110 7.62 15.25 -17.64
N ILE A 111 7.99 16.52 -17.40
CA ILE A 111 8.07 17.10 -16.04
C ILE A 111 6.72 16.96 -15.33
N SER A 112 5.62 17.32 -16.00
CA SER A 112 4.26 17.19 -15.46
C SER A 112 3.89 15.74 -15.15
N LEU A 113 4.31 14.78 -16.00
CA LEU A 113 4.11 13.36 -15.75
C LEU A 113 4.87 12.91 -14.49
N TYR A 114 6.15 13.28 -14.36
CA TYR A 114 6.99 12.90 -13.23
C TYR A 114 6.48 13.50 -11.92
N GLN A 115 6.10 14.77 -11.91
CA GLN A 115 5.52 15.44 -10.73
C GLN A 115 4.23 14.76 -10.27
N LYS A 116 3.34 14.38 -11.21
CA LYS A 116 2.11 13.61 -10.90
C LYS A 116 2.40 12.25 -10.27
N MET A 117 3.57 11.66 -10.55
CA MET A 117 4.03 10.40 -9.96
C MET A 117 4.87 10.60 -8.69
N GLY A 118 4.96 11.83 -8.17
CA GLY A 118 5.61 12.15 -6.90
C GLY A 118 7.10 12.50 -7.00
N PHE A 119 7.67 12.60 -8.21
CA PHE A 119 9.03 13.09 -8.37
C PHE A 119 9.11 14.59 -8.05
N ALA A 120 10.17 14.98 -7.35
CA ALA A 120 10.47 16.37 -7.06
C ALA A 120 11.79 16.78 -7.73
N VAL A 121 11.90 18.04 -8.16
CA VAL A 121 13.18 18.60 -8.62
C VAL A 121 14.14 18.67 -7.43
N LYS A 122 15.32 18.06 -7.57
CA LYS A 122 16.37 18.02 -6.54
C LYS A 122 17.61 18.82 -6.93
N GLY A 123 17.77 19.12 -8.21
CA GLY A 123 18.86 19.94 -8.70
C GLY A 123 18.75 20.23 -10.19
N ARG A 124 19.75 20.92 -10.71
CA ARG A 124 19.90 21.24 -12.14
C ARG A 124 21.34 20.99 -12.57
N ARG A 125 21.52 20.32 -13.70
CA ARG A 125 22.82 20.15 -14.37
C ARG A 125 22.89 21.13 -15.53
N LYS A 126 23.81 22.09 -15.44
CA LYS A 126 23.98 23.11 -16.47
C LYS A 126 24.55 22.51 -17.75
N SER A 127 24.00 22.88 -18.90
CA SER A 127 24.48 22.50 -20.24
C SER A 127 24.73 20.99 -20.38
N TYR A 128 23.81 20.20 -19.84
CA TYR A 128 23.91 18.74 -19.80
C TYR A 128 23.67 18.11 -21.17
N TYR A 129 22.68 18.60 -21.91
CA TYR A 129 22.36 18.09 -23.23
C TYR A 129 23.25 18.74 -24.30
N GLN A 130 24.27 18.01 -24.74
CA GLN A 130 25.31 18.53 -25.65
C GLN A 130 24.79 18.98 -27.02
N ASP A 131 23.67 18.41 -27.49
CA ASP A 131 23.08 18.73 -28.79
C ASP A 131 22.46 20.12 -28.85
N THR A 132 22.05 20.66 -27.71
CA THR A 132 21.24 21.88 -27.59
C THR A 132 21.83 22.88 -26.61
N GLY A 133 22.81 22.46 -25.78
CA GLY A 133 23.34 23.23 -24.67
C GLY A 133 22.37 23.37 -23.49
N GLU A 134 21.26 22.64 -23.52
CA GLU A 134 20.17 22.77 -22.56
C GLU A 134 20.51 22.17 -21.19
N ASP A 135 20.01 22.81 -20.14
CA ASP A 135 20.07 22.31 -18.78
C ASP A 135 19.19 21.07 -18.59
N ALA A 136 19.61 20.15 -17.72
CA ALA A 136 18.79 19.05 -17.26
C ALA A 136 18.31 19.30 -15.84
N LEU A 137 17.03 19.12 -15.59
CA LEU A 137 16.49 19.00 -14.24
C LEU A 137 16.77 17.59 -13.73
N LEU A 138 17.42 17.50 -12.56
CA LEU A 138 17.55 16.26 -11.82
C LEU A 138 16.33 16.11 -10.93
N MET A 139 15.49 15.12 -11.24
CA MET A 139 14.30 14.81 -10.44
C MET A 139 14.49 13.50 -9.68
N GLY A 140 14.02 13.47 -8.44
CA GLY A 140 14.12 12.31 -7.55
C GLY A 140 12.79 11.98 -6.91
N LEU A 141 12.50 10.68 -6.83
CA LEU A 141 11.39 10.10 -6.09
C LEU A 141 11.95 9.25 -4.96
N SER A 142 11.67 9.65 -3.72
CA SER A 142 11.94 8.80 -2.55
C SER A 142 10.91 7.68 -2.52
N LEU A 143 11.38 6.44 -2.56
CA LEU A 143 10.53 5.28 -2.48
C LEU A 143 10.45 4.83 -1.02
N PRO A 144 9.24 4.64 -0.45
CA PRO A 144 9.14 4.00 0.85
C PRO A 144 9.79 2.63 0.73
N ARG A 145 10.79 2.34 1.56
CA ARG A 145 11.42 1.02 1.62
C ARG A 145 10.34 -0.02 1.92
N LYS A 146 9.74 -0.58 0.87
CA LYS A 146 8.93 -1.79 0.92
C LYS A 146 9.94 -2.92 0.90
N ILE A 147 10.33 -3.35 2.09
CA ILE A 147 11.43 -4.30 2.20
C ILE A 147 10.81 -5.70 2.18
N LEU A 148 11.06 -6.45 1.12
CA LEU A 148 10.96 -7.89 1.19
C LEU A 148 12.16 -8.38 2.00
N GLN A 149 11.92 -8.77 3.24
CA GLN A 149 12.96 -9.28 4.13
C GLN A 149 12.54 -10.57 4.81
N GLU A 150 13.54 -11.24 5.33
CA GLU A 150 13.34 -12.33 6.28
C GLU A 150 12.98 -11.75 7.65
N ALA A 151 12.05 -12.43 8.32
CA ALA A 151 11.69 -12.17 9.70
C ALA A 151 11.69 -13.47 10.49
N LYS A 152 12.29 -13.44 11.68
CA LYS A 152 12.38 -14.61 12.57
C LYS A 152 11.16 -14.67 13.47
N VAL A 153 10.46 -15.80 13.50
CA VAL A 153 9.38 -16.07 14.45
C VAL A 153 9.94 -16.04 15.86
N LYS A 154 9.36 -15.18 16.70
CA LYS A 154 9.70 -15.05 18.12
C LYS A 154 8.68 -15.72 19.02
N ALA A 155 7.40 -15.61 18.69
CA ALA A 155 6.35 -16.27 19.42
C ALA A 155 5.08 -16.41 18.57
N VAL A 156 4.31 -17.44 18.89
CA VAL A 156 2.93 -17.62 18.44
C VAL A 156 2.08 -17.78 19.70
N ARG A 157 1.13 -16.89 19.93
CA ARG A 157 0.31 -16.86 21.15
C ARG A 157 -1.17 -16.95 20.81
N THR A 158 -1.80 -18.04 21.20
CA THR A 158 -3.24 -18.25 21.03
C THR A 158 -4.01 -17.67 22.22
N MET A 159 -5.06 -16.90 21.92
CA MET A 159 -5.88 -16.15 22.86
C MET A 159 -7.34 -16.29 22.43
N GLY A 160 -7.96 -17.41 22.83
CA GLY A 160 -9.29 -17.78 22.36
C GLY A 160 -9.29 -18.09 20.85
N PRO A 161 -10.16 -17.45 20.04
CA PRO A 161 -10.17 -17.62 18.59
C PRO A 161 -9.04 -16.83 17.90
N LEU A 162 -8.31 -15.99 18.62
CA LEU A 162 -7.29 -15.10 18.07
C LEU A 162 -5.89 -15.65 18.29
N CYS A 163 -4.96 -15.28 17.41
CA CYS A 163 -3.55 -15.58 17.55
C CYS A 163 -2.72 -14.32 17.31
N ILE A 164 -1.72 -14.08 18.15
CA ILE A 164 -0.67 -13.09 17.91
C ILE A 164 0.58 -13.81 17.41
N LEU A 165 1.01 -13.46 16.22
CA LEU A 165 2.30 -13.85 15.65
C LEU A 165 3.30 -12.71 15.85
N GLU A 166 4.38 -12.98 16.57
CA GLU A 166 5.47 -12.04 16.83
C GLU A 166 6.69 -12.40 15.99
N LEU A 167 7.20 -11.41 15.23
CA LEU A 167 8.27 -11.56 14.26
C LEU A 167 9.36 -10.51 14.54
N SER A 168 10.63 -10.93 14.47
CA SER A 168 11.77 -10.02 14.51
C SER A 168 12.26 -9.73 13.11
N LEU A 169 12.18 -8.47 12.71
CA LEU A 169 12.67 -7.93 11.45
C LEU A 169 14.21 -7.76 11.48
N GLN A 170 14.81 -7.63 10.30
CA GLN A 170 16.24 -7.36 10.14
C GLN A 170 16.57 -5.88 10.39
N SER A 171 15.67 -4.99 9.96
CA SER A 171 15.80 -3.54 10.07
C SER A 171 14.58 -2.90 10.73
N GLU A 172 14.75 -1.70 11.27
CA GLU A 172 13.62 -0.89 11.71
C GLU A 172 12.95 -0.26 10.49
N ILE A 173 11.62 -0.19 10.52
CA ILE A 173 10.83 0.31 9.40
C ILE A 173 9.73 1.22 9.96
N PRO A 174 9.52 2.41 9.39
CA PRO A 174 8.42 3.27 9.79
C PRO A 174 7.07 2.58 9.53
N PHE A 175 6.09 2.87 10.38
CA PHE A 175 4.75 2.29 10.29
C PHE A 175 3.68 3.32 10.65
N GLU A 176 2.63 3.36 9.85
CA GLU A 176 1.42 4.11 10.10
C GLU A 176 0.24 3.15 10.34
N PRO A 177 -0.56 3.33 11.42
CA PRO A 177 -1.74 2.50 11.66
C PRO A 177 -2.65 2.42 10.45
N GLY A 178 -3.17 1.23 10.13
CA GLY A 178 -3.94 0.98 8.90
C GLY A 178 -3.10 0.38 7.76
N GLN A 179 -1.77 0.42 7.85
CA GLN A 179 -0.90 -0.33 6.94
C GLN A 179 -0.89 -1.84 7.25
N PHE A 180 -0.50 -2.61 6.24
CA PHE A 180 -0.49 -4.08 6.29
C PHE A 180 0.84 -4.65 5.78
N VAL A 181 1.01 -5.96 5.93
CA VAL A 181 2.14 -6.76 5.43
C VAL A 181 1.62 -7.84 4.50
N MET A 182 2.40 -8.20 3.48
CA MET A 182 2.25 -9.49 2.80
C MET A 182 3.24 -10.48 3.39
N ILE A 183 2.74 -11.56 4.02
CA ILE A 183 3.57 -12.59 4.66
C ILE A 183 3.46 -13.93 3.94
N GLU A 184 4.58 -14.60 3.75
CA GLU A 184 4.59 -15.97 3.23
C GLU A 184 4.05 -16.96 4.27
N ALA A 185 3.05 -17.75 3.85
CA ALA A 185 2.54 -18.85 4.66
C ALA A 185 3.21 -20.15 4.20
N PRO A 186 3.80 -20.95 5.11
CA PRO A 186 4.50 -22.18 4.74
C PRO A 186 3.66 -23.11 3.86
N GLY A 187 4.28 -23.60 2.77
CA GLY A 187 3.62 -24.51 1.82
C GLY A 187 2.47 -23.89 1.03
N ARG A 188 2.38 -22.55 0.95
CA ARG A 188 1.33 -21.85 0.19
C ARG A 188 1.94 -20.94 -0.89
N PRO A 189 1.36 -20.91 -2.10
CA PRO A 189 1.96 -20.18 -3.23
C PRO A 189 1.80 -18.66 -3.16
N LEU A 190 0.78 -18.18 -2.45
CA LEU A 190 0.46 -16.76 -2.35
C LEU A 190 0.73 -16.27 -0.93
N MET A 191 1.29 -15.07 -0.82
CA MET A 191 1.44 -14.37 0.45
C MET A 191 0.07 -13.94 1.01
N ARG A 192 0.00 -13.65 2.31
CA ARG A 192 -1.22 -13.26 3.02
C ARG A 192 -1.15 -11.78 3.39
N PRO A 193 -2.12 -10.96 2.98
CA PRO A 193 -2.26 -9.62 3.51
C PRO A 193 -2.73 -9.70 4.96
N LEU A 194 -1.99 -9.13 5.90
CA LEU A 194 -2.39 -9.02 7.31
C LEU A 194 -2.12 -7.60 7.81
N SER A 195 -3.10 -7.01 8.50
CA SER A 195 -2.92 -5.71 9.15
C SER A 195 -1.75 -5.78 10.13
N ILE A 196 -0.90 -4.75 10.13
CA ILE A 196 0.17 -4.63 11.13
C ILE A 196 -0.51 -4.25 12.45
N PHE A 197 -0.54 -5.18 13.41
CA PHE A 197 -1.16 -4.99 14.72
C PHE A 197 -0.29 -4.15 15.65
N GLY A 198 1.03 -4.23 15.45
CA GLY A 198 2.01 -3.35 16.10
C GLY A 198 3.37 -3.53 15.44
N LEU A 199 4.13 -2.43 15.39
CA LEU A 199 5.53 -2.47 14.99
C LEU A 199 6.28 -1.48 15.89
N GLU A 200 7.10 -2.03 16.78
CA GLU A 200 7.94 -1.24 17.68
C GLU A 200 9.38 -1.72 17.54
N LYS A 201 10.29 -0.80 17.19
CA LYS A 201 11.67 -1.11 16.79
C LYS A 201 11.68 -2.13 15.64
N LYS A 202 12.18 -3.34 15.88
CA LYS A 202 12.23 -4.45 14.91
C LYS A 202 11.20 -5.54 15.19
N MET A 203 10.29 -5.33 16.13
CA MET A 203 9.35 -6.36 16.57
C MET A 203 7.98 -6.09 15.96
N LEU A 204 7.63 -6.92 14.97
CA LEU A 204 6.36 -6.92 14.26
C LEU A 204 5.38 -7.86 14.95
N LYS A 205 4.18 -7.36 15.24
CA LYS A 205 3.04 -8.13 15.75
C LYS A 205 1.94 -8.18 14.70
N LEU A 206 1.42 -9.38 14.46
CA LEU A 206 0.26 -9.61 13.60
C LEU A 206 -0.82 -10.31 14.41
N LEU A 207 -2.03 -9.76 14.41
CA LEU A 207 -3.21 -10.40 14.99
C LEU A 207 -3.98 -11.09 13.87
N LEU A 208 -4.20 -12.39 13.99
CA LEU A 208 -4.88 -13.20 12.99
C LEU A 208 -5.81 -14.24 13.62
N ARG A 209 -6.72 -14.78 12.81
CA ARG A 209 -7.59 -15.90 13.16
C ARG A 209 -7.39 -17.04 12.16
N PRO A 210 -7.20 -18.30 12.59
CA PRO A 210 -6.91 -19.43 11.70
C PRO A 210 -8.16 -19.96 10.97
N VAL A 211 -8.72 -19.17 10.05
CA VAL A 211 -9.94 -19.52 9.30
C VAL A 211 -9.71 -20.30 8.01
N GLY A 212 -8.54 -20.11 7.37
CA GLY A 212 -8.19 -20.77 6.11
C GLY A 212 -6.82 -21.45 6.14
N THR A 213 -6.50 -22.20 5.09
CA THR A 213 -5.26 -23.01 4.99
C THR A 213 -3.98 -22.18 5.14
N GLY A 214 -3.97 -20.94 4.64
CA GLY A 214 -2.84 -20.02 4.79
C GLY A 214 -2.68 -19.50 6.21
N THR A 215 -3.77 -19.03 6.84
CA THR A 215 -3.74 -18.55 8.23
C THR A 215 -3.46 -19.68 9.23
N ARG A 216 -3.89 -20.92 8.93
CA ARG A 216 -3.56 -22.11 9.74
C ARG A 216 -2.07 -22.42 9.69
N ALA A 217 -1.49 -22.43 8.49
CA ALA A 217 -0.05 -22.61 8.31
C ALA A 217 0.78 -21.52 9.04
N LEU A 218 0.25 -20.29 9.15
CA LEU A 218 0.92 -19.20 9.88
C LEU A 218 0.85 -19.33 11.41
N VAL A 219 -0.14 -20.02 11.97
CA VAL A 219 -0.21 -20.25 13.44
C VAL A 219 0.47 -21.55 13.85
N GLU A 220 0.85 -22.40 12.89
CA GLU A 220 1.58 -23.66 13.12
C GLU A 220 3.10 -23.47 13.07
N VAL A 221 3.59 -22.28 12.73
CA VAL A 221 5.03 -21.97 12.69
C VAL A 221 5.68 -22.05 14.08
N HIS A 222 6.97 -22.37 14.10
CA HIS A 222 7.72 -22.53 15.35
C HIS A 222 8.69 -21.38 15.60
N THR A 223 8.98 -21.10 16.87
CA THR A 223 10.00 -20.10 17.25
C THR A 223 11.34 -20.41 16.59
N GLY A 224 11.98 -19.38 16.04
CA GLY A 224 13.24 -19.48 15.31
C GLY A 224 13.07 -19.71 13.81
N GLN A 225 11.90 -20.16 13.35
CA GLN A 225 11.60 -20.27 11.92
C GLN A 225 11.68 -18.90 11.23
N THR A 226 12.16 -18.90 9.99
CA THR A 226 12.22 -17.69 9.16
C THR A 226 11.02 -17.66 8.21
N LEU A 227 10.37 -16.50 8.12
CA LEU A 227 9.32 -16.21 7.14
C LEU A 227 9.72 -14.99 6.32
N ARG A 228 9.28 -14.92 5.06
CA ARG A 228 9.44 -13.74 4.23
C ARG A 228 8.25 -12.80 4.41
N VAL A 229 8.56 -11.52 4.60
CA VAL A 229 7.57 -10.46 4.81
C VAL A 229 7.88 -9.28 3.90
N LEU A 230 6.84 -8.73 3.29
CA LEU A 230 6.89 -7.48 2.52
C LEU A 230 6.07 -6.42 3.26
N LEU A 231 6.73 -5.36 3.71
CA LEU A 231 6.13 -4.34 4.58
C LEU A 231 6.91 -3.01 4.60
N PRO A 232 6.26 -1.92 5.10
CA PRO A 232 4.82 -1.75 5.23
C PRO A 232 4.18 -1.55 3.85
N LEU A 233 2.89 -1.89 3.74
CA LEU A 233 2.10 -1.73 2.53
C LEU A 233 0.81 -0.96 2.81
N GLY A 234 0.29 -0.31 1.77
CA GLY A 234 -0.89 0.52 1.83
C GLY A 234 -0.69 1.87 2.52
N LYS A 235 -1.77 2.64 2.56
CA LYS A 235 -1.94 3.91 3.24
C LYS A 235 -2.55 3.68 4.62
N GLY A 236 -1.99 4.36 5.61
CA GLY A 236 -2.53 4.37 6.96
C GLY A 236 -3.71 5.32 7.13
N TYR A 237 -4.28 5.32 8.34
CA TYR A 237 -5.33 6.23 8.74
C TYR A 237 -4.81 7.67 8.87
N PRO A 238 -5.47 8.65 8.25
CA PRO A 238 -5.14 10.05 8.48
C PRO A 238 -5.50 10.45 9.91
N MET A 239 -4.74 11.36 10.50
CA MET A 239 -5.02 11.88 11.84
C MET A 239 -6.28 12.77 11.84
N PRO A 240 -7.04 12.83 12.94
CA PRO A 240 -8.12 13.80 13.09
C PRO A 240 -7.58 15.23 12.95
N GLN A 241 -8.39 16.13 12.41
CA GLN A 241 -8.01 17.53 12.21
C GLN A 241 -8.45 18.38 13.41
N GLY A 242 -7.64 19.36 13.79
CA GLY A 242 -7.97 20.29 14.87
C GLY A 242 -8.19 19.58 16.22
N ARG A 243 -9.29 19.90 16.90
CA ARG A 243 -9.66 19.33 18.22
C ARG A 243 -10.65 18.17 18.12
N GLN A 244 -10.72 17.49 16.98
CA GLN A 244 -11.67 16.40 16.75
C GLN A 244 -11.39 15.19 17.66
N LYS A 245 -12.47 14.59 18.18
CA LYS A 245 -12.45 13.30 18.88
C LYS A 245 -12.45 12.17 17.86
N ALA A 246 -11.80 11.05 18.19
CA ALA A 246 -11.74 9.90 17.29
C ALA A 246 -12.71 8.80 17.73
N TRP A 247 -13.57 8.37 16.81
CA TRP A 247 -14.47 7.23 16.98
C TRP A 247 -13.96 6.05 16.17
N LEU A 248 -13.68 4.94 16.85
CA LEU A 248 -13.13 3.74 16.23
C LEU A 248 -14.19 2.63 16.31
N LEU A 249 -14.63 2.12 15.17
CA LEU A 249 -15.70 1.13 15.05
C LEU A 249 -15.12 -0.17 14.49
N ALA A 250 -14.79 -1.10 15.40
CA ALA A 250 -14.11 -2.35 15.08
C ALA A 250 -15.07 -3.54 15.11
N GLY A 251 -15.26 -4.19 13.96
CA GLY A 251 -16.04 -5.43 13.85
C GLY A 251 -15.14 -6.67 13.77
N GLY A 252 -15.19 -7.53 14.78
CA GLY A 252 -14.41 -8.78 14.84
C GLY A 252 -12.91 -8.52 14.66
N MET A 253 -12.34 -9.03 13.55
CA MET A 253 -10.93 -8.87 13.19
C MET A 253 -10.55 -7.45 12.78
N GLY A 254 -11.51 -6.56 12.51
CA GLY A 254 -11.22 -5.16 12.18
C GLY A 254 -10.45 -4.43 13.29
N ILE A 255 -10.49 -4.94 14.52
CA ILE A 255 -9.64 -4.50 15.62
C ILE A 255 -8.15 -4.57 15.29
N ALA A 256 -7.72 -5.50 14.43
CA ALA A 256 -6.31 -5.69 14.09
C ALA A 256 -5.68 -4.42 13.47
N SER A 257 -6.48 -3.64 12.71
CA SER A 257 -6.02 -2.38 12.11
C SER A 257 -6.29 -1.16 13.00
N LEU A 258 -7.38 -1.17 13.79
CA LEU A 258 -7.81 -0.04 14.61
C LEU A 258 -7.13 0.01 15.99
N PHE A 259 -6.65 -1.12 16.52
CA PHE A 259 -5.92 -1.18 17.78
C PHE A 259 -4.65 -0.30 17.79
N PRO A 260 -3.74 -0.39 16.80
CA PRO A 260 -2.57 0.50 16.76
C PRO A 260 -2.96 1.97 16.58
N LEU A 261 -4.08 2.26 15.89
CA LEU A 261 -4.60 3.62 15.77
C LEU A 261 -5.08 4.15 17.13
N ALA A 262 -5.85 3.35 17.88
CA ALA A 262 -6.34 3.70 19.21
C ALA A 262 -5.19 4.06 20.16
N LEU A 263 -4.13 3.23 20.18
CA LEU A 263 -2.94 3.47 20.98
C LEU A 263 -2.18 4.73 20.53
N LYS A 264 -2.01 4.94 19.22
CA LYS A 264 -1.33 6.14 18.67
C LYS A 264 -2.07 7.42 19.03
N LEU A 265 -3.39 7.43 18.89
CA LEU A 265 -4.24 8.58 19.21
C LEU A 265 -4.22 8.89 20.72
N SER A 266 -4.35 7.87 21.56
CA SER A 266 -4.30 8.05 23.01
C SER A 266 -2.94 8.59 23.48
N ARG A 267 -1.83 8.08 22.93
CA ARG A 267 -0.47 8.61 23.21
C ARG A 267 -0.32 10.09 22.81
N LYS A 268 -1.08 10.56 21.83
CA LYS A 268 -1.12 11.97 21.41
C LYS A 268 -2.12 12.83 22.20
N GLY A 269 -2.78 12.27 23.21
CA GLY A 269 -3.80 12.98 24.01
C GLY A 269 -5.10 13.27 23.26
N ILE A 270 -5.33 12.62 22.12
CA ILE A 270 -6.59 12.77 21.37
C ILE A 270 -7.64 11.87 22.04
N PRO A 271 -8.82 12.39 22.41
CA PRO A 271 -9.87 11.56 22.99
C PRO A 271 -10.34 10.48 22.02
N VAL A 272 -10.28 9.22 22.47
CA VAL A 272 -10.67 8.04 21.69
C VAL A 272 -11.91 7.40 22.30
N ARG A 273 -12.93 7.15 21.47
CA ARG A 273 -14.02 6.22 21.79
C ARG A 273 -13.96 5.03 20.84
N LEU A 274 -13.71 3.84 21.40
CA LEU A 274 -13.56 2.59 20.65
C LEU A 274 -14.75 1.68 20.95
N LEU A 275 -15.51 1.34 19.91
CA LEU A 275 -16.54 0.32 19.95
C LEU A 275 -15.97 -0.94 19.31
N TRP A 276 -15.91 -2.04 20.06
CA TRP A 276 -15.45 -3.33 19.55
C TRP A 276 -16.58 -4.35 19.63
N GLY A 277 -17.15 -4.66 18.47
CA GLY A 277 -18.23 -5.64 18.34
C GLY A 277 -17.73 -6.99 17.87
N ALA A 278 -18.24 -8.06 18.46
CA ALA A 278 -17.93 -9.43 18.09
C ALA A 278 -19.12 -10.37 18.30
N ARG A 279 -18.96 -11.64 17.89
CA ARG A 279 -20.03 -12.64 18.09
C ARG A 279 -20.27 -12.96 19.56
N ASN A 280 -19.18 -13.07 20.33
CA ASN A 280 -19.20 -13.45 21.74
C ASN A 280 -17.92 -13.00 22.46
N SER A 281 -17.88 -13.18 23.77
CA SER A 281 -16.82 -12.74 24.68
C SER A 281 -15.44 -13.35 24.39
N SER A 282 -15.36 -14.51 23.72
CA SER A 282 -14.08 -15.14 23.39
C SER A 282 -13.18 -14.27 22.50
N TRP A 283 -13.76 -13.32 21.78
CA TRP A 283 -13.04 -12.36 20.95
C TRP A 283 -12.32 -11.25 21.72
N PHE A 284 -12.55 -11.15 23.04
CA PHE A 284 -12.02 -10.09 23.89
C PHE A 284 -11.01 -10.63 24.90
N PRO A 285 -9.84 -11.09 24.45
CA PRO A 285 -8.87 -11.66 25.35
C PRO A 285 -8.33 -10.59 26.32
N ALA A 286 -8.26 -10.94 27.59
CA ALA A 286 -7.89 -10.02 28.67
C ALA A 286 -6.60 -9.21 28.44
N PRO A 287 -5.51 -9.78 27.87
CA PRO A 287 -4.30 -9.00 27.59
C PRO A 287 -4.48 -7.86 26.57
N LEU A 288 -5.46 -7.97 25.66
CA LEU A 288 -5.79 -6.88 24.73
C LEU A 288 -6.67 -5.83 25.40
N LEU A 289 -7.64 -6.26 26.21
CA LEU A 289 -8.50 -5.35 26.97
C LEU A 289 -7.66 -4.48 27.91
N TRP A 290 -6.73 -5.08 28.64
CA TRP A 290 -5.84 -4.38 29.58
C TRP A 290 -5.08 -3.22 28.90
N GLN A 291 -4.52 -3.46 27.72
CA GLN A 291 -3.79 -2.44 26.95
C GLN A 291 -4.67 -1.26 26.50
N LEU A 292 -5.97 -1.49 26.31
CA LEU A 292 -6.93 -0.45 25.93
C LEU A 292 -7.44 0.32 27.16
N THR A 293 -7.72 -0.37 28.27
CA THR A 293 -8.32 0.22 29.47
C THR A 293 -7.35 1.05 30.32
N GLU A 294 -6.05 0.79 30.26
CA GLU A 294 -5.03 1.60 30.95
C GLU A 294 -4.78 2.97 30.29
N LYS A 295 -5.50 3.28 29.21
CA LYS A 295 -5.27 4.46 28.38
C LYS A 295 -6.50 5.38 28.42
N SER A 296 -6.34 6.60 27.93
CA SER A 296 -7.46 7.54 27.73
C SER A 296 -8.35 7.13 26.55
N ILE A 297 -8.75 5.85 26.52
CA ILE A 297 -9.60 5.22 25.51
C ILE A 297 -10.89 4.80 26.22
N SER A 298 -12.01 5.39 25.80
CA SER A 298 -13.33 4.93 26.22
C SER A 298 -13.69 3.70 25.39
N LEU A 299 -13.55 2.51 25.99
CA LEU A 299 -13.84 1.23 25.35
C LEU A 299 -15.27 0.78 25.65
N GLU A 300 -16.03 0.45 24.61
CA GLU A 300 -17.34 -0.18 24.71
C GLU A 300 -17.32 -1.51 23.95
N LEU A 301 -17.60 -2.60 24.66
CA LEU A 301 -17.66 -3.96 24.10
C LEU A 301 -19.12 -4.30 23.75
N ILE A 302 -19.31 -4.90 22.57
CA ILE A 302 -20.62 -5.30 22.07
C ILE A 302 -20.56 -6.76 21.63
N THR A 303 -21.49 -7.60 22.08
CA THR A 303 -21.63 -8.98 21.58
C THR A 303 -23.02 -9.28 21.06
N GLU A 304 -23.10 -10.07 19.99
CA GLU A 304 -24.39 -10.51 19.43
C GLU A 304 -25.20 -11.33 20.46
N ASP A 305 -24.52 -12.16 21.25
CA ASP A 305 -25.13 -13.05 22.24
C ASP A 305 -25.33 -12.43 23.63
N GLY A 306 -24.75 -11.25 23.90
CA GLY A 306 -24.76 -10.61 25.22
C GLY A 306 -23.79 -11.21 26.25
N SER A 307 -22.88 -12.11 25.84
CA SER A 307 -21.89 -12.74 26.72
C SER A 307 -20.87 -11.77 27.35
N MET A 308 -20.65 -10.57 26.79
CA MET A 308 -19.83 -9.53 27.42
C MET A 308 -20.21 -8.14 26.89
N GLY A 309 -20.28 -7.16 27.78
CA GLY A 309 -20.64 -5.79 27.41
C GLY A 309 -22.11 -5.68 27.00
N ARG A 310 -22.40 -4.87 25.98
CA ARG A 310 -23.78 -4.65 25.50
C ARG A 310 -24.18 -5.73 24.50
N LYS A 311 -25.39 -6.28 24.65
CA LYS A 311 -25.97 -7.19 23.66
C LYS A 311 -26.44 -6.43 22.40
N GLY A 312 -26.11 -6.92 21.21
CA GLY A 312 -26.59 -6.40 19.93
C GLY A 312 -25.49 -6.21 18.88
N LEU A 313 -25.73 -5.33 17.91
CA LEU A 313 -24.76 -4.97 16.87
C LEU A 313 -24.17 -3.57 17.13
N ILE A 314 -22.93 -3.32 16.70
CA ILE A 314 -22.28 -1.99 16.78
C ILE A 314 -23.17 -0.90 16.16
N THR A 315 -23.83 -1.22 15.05
CA THR A 315 -24.68 -0.31 14.29
C THR A 315 -25.97 0.08 15.03
N GLU A 316 -26.33 -0.61 16.10
CA GLU A 316 -27.51 -0.32 16.92
C GLU A 316 -27.19 0.59 18.11
N VAL A 317 -25.91 0.82 18.38
CA VAL A 317 -25.44 1.54 19.57
C VAL A 317 -24.69 2.83 19.22
N LEU A 318 -24.68 3.20 17.93
CA LEU A 318 -24.09 4.44 17.46
C LEU A 318 -24.84 5.66 18.02
N PRO A 319 -24.13 6.77 18.33
CA PRO A 319 -24.77 7.98 18.78
C PRO A 319 -25.60 8.62 17.67
N LYS A 320 -26.59 9.42 18.06
CA LYS A 320 -27.38 10.25 17.12
C LYS A 320 -26.62 11.48 16.65
N GLU A 321 -25.69 11.98 17.47
CA GLU A 321 -24.93 13.21 17.24
C GLU A 321 -23.43 12.92 17.19
N TRP A 322 -22.74 13.53 16.23
CA TRP A 322 -21.32 13.29 15.91
C TRP A 322 -20.51 14.60 16.01
N GLU A 323 -20.69 15.33 17.09
CA GLU A 323 -20.02 16.62 17.27
C GLU A 323 -18.50 16.48 17.28
N ASN A 324 -17.86 17.23 16.37
CA ASN A 324 -16.40 17.35 16.30
C ASN A 324 -15.70 15.96 16.30
N ALA A 325 -16.18 15.06 15.43
CA ALA A 325 -15.74 13.67 15.37
C ALA A 325 -15.12 13.30 14.02
N THR A 326 -14.06 12.50 14.07
CA THR A 326 -13.56 11.72 12.93
C THR A 326 -13.79 10.24 13.21
N VAL A 327 -14.40 9.54 12.25
CA VAL A 327 -14.80 8.14 12.41
C VAL A 327 -13.87 7.25 11.59
N TYR A 328 -13.42 6.17 12.20
CA TYR A 328 -12.58 5.13 11.61
C TYR A 328 -13.28 3.79 11.77
N ALA A 329 -13.55 3.09 10.69
CA ALA A 329 -14.26 1.80 10.73
C ALA A 329 -13.49 0.72 9.99
N CYS A 330 -13.47 -0.48 10.56
CA CYS A 330 -12.90 -1.67 9.93
C CYS A 330 -13.63 -2.91 10.43
N GLY A 331 -14.03 -3.79 9.52
CA GLY A 331 -14.76 -5.00 9.85
C GLY A 331 -15.52 -5.55 8.65
N PRO A 332 -16.55 -6.40 8.87
CA PRO A 332 -17.33 -6.99 7.79
C PRO A 332 -17.95 -5.95 6.84
N LYS A 333 -18.03 -6.27 5.54
CA LYS A 333 -18.59 -5.38 4.51
C LYS A 333 -19.94 -4.80 4.93
N GLU A 334 -20.86 -5.66 5.36
CA GLU A 334 -22.21 -5.27 5.82
C GLU A 334 -22.21 -4.30 7.01
N MET A 335 -21.26 -4.46 7.95
CA MET A 335 -21.10 -3.52 9.06
C MET A 335 -20.70 -2.14 8.52
N MET A 336 -19.74 -2.09 7.61
CA MET A 336 -19.28 -0.83 7.01
C MET A 336 -20.39 -0.16 6.19
N LYS A 337 -21.16 -0.91 5.39
CA LYS A 337 -22.34 -0.40 4.66
C LYS A 337 -23.30 0.32 5.60
N ARG A 338 -23.67 -0.34 6.70
CA ARG A 338 -24.66 0.18 7.65
C ARG A 338 -24.10 1.34 8.49
N ILE A 339 -22.82 1.33 8.84
CA ILE A 339 -22.16 2.50 9.46
C ILE A 339 -22.24 3.71 8.52
N LEU A 340 -21.93 3.52 7.23
CA LEU A 340 -21.90 4.61 6.28
C LEU A 340 -23.29 5.19 6.00
N SER A 341 -24.36 4.38 6.07
CA SER A 341 -25.74 4.85 5.92
C SER A 341 -26.30 5.56 7.16
N ILE A 342 -25.82 5.21 8.35
CA ILE A 342 -26.26 5.83 9.61
C ILE A 342 -25.56 7.18 9.84
N ILE A 343 -24.26 7.25 9.58
CA ILE A 343 -23.46 8.42 9.92
C ILE A 343 -23.72 9.54 8.89
N PRO A 344 -24.07 10.77 9.31
CA PRO A 344 -24.37 11.86 8.39
C PRO A 344 -23.23 12.14 7.39
N PRO A 345 -23.52 12.61 6.16
CA PRO A 345 -22.50 12.88 5.14
C PRO A 345 -21.43 13.90 5.53
N HIS A 346 -21.76 14.87 6.39
CA HIS A 346 -20.83 15.91 6.84
C HIS A 346 -19.76 15.42 7.82
N VAL A 347 -19.93 14.22 8.39
CA VAL A 347 -18.95 13.62 9.30
C VAL A 347 -17.87 12.92 8.48
N LYS A 348 -16.60 13.22 8.77
CA LYS A 348 -15.47 12.53 8.14
C LYS A 348 -15.42 11.07 8.59
N VAL A 349 -15.50 10.15 7.63
CA VAL A 349 -15.44 8.71 7.86
C VAL A 349 -14.36 8.09 6.98
N TYR A 350 -13.46 7.35 7.62
CA TYR A 350 -12.44 6.54 6.97
C TYR A 350 -12.76 5.06 7.21
N VAL A 351 -12.73 4.27 6.14
CA VAL A 351 -12.94 2.82 6.18
C VAL A 351 -11.68 2.09 5.75
N SER A 352 -11.30 1.03 6.45
CA SER A 352 -10.26 0.11 5.99
C SER A 352 -10.88 -1.12 5.37
N LEU A 353 -10.63 -1.30 4.07
CA LEU A 353 -11.24 -2.34 3.24
C LEU A 353 -10.31 -3.56 3.10
N GLU A 354 -10.91 -4.74 3.12
CA GLU A 354 -10.25 -6.01 2.82
C GLU A 354 -10.67 -6.49 1.43
N GLU A 355 -9.70 -6.84 0.60
CA GLU A 355 -9.93 -7.46 -0.72
C GLU A 355 -8.93 -8.59 -0.95
N ARG A 356 -9.22 -9.46 -1.92
CA ARG A 356 -8.27 -10.51 -2.32
C ARG A 356 -7.03 -9.86 -2.94
N MET A 357 -5.86 -10.14 -2.36
CA MET A 357 -4.57 -9.63 -2.85
C MET A 357 -3.65 -10.78 -3.28
N ALA A 358 -2.90 -10.57 -4.36
CA ALA A 358 -1.80 -11.44 -4.77
C ALA A 358 -0.44 -10.77 -4.55
N CYS A 359 -0.17 -9.64 -5.23
CA CYS A 359 1.12 -8.93 -5.11
C CYS A 359 1.21 -8.00 -3.89
N GLY A 360 0.10 -7.39 -3.45
CA GLY A 360 0.10 -6.40 -2.37
C GLY A 360 0.73 -5.04 -2.71
N VAL A 361 1.14 -4.78 -3.95
CA VAL A 361 1.84 -3.53 -4.33
C VAL A 361 1.19 -2.73 -5.45
N GLY A 362 0.24 -3.29 -6.19
CA GLY A 362 -0.46 -2.65 -7.31
C GLY A 362 -0.35 -3.39 -8.64
N ALA A 363 0.72 -4.16 -8.85
CA ALA A 363 1.05 -4.78 -10.14
C ALA A 363 -0.05 -5.69 -10.71
N CYS A 364 -0.59 -6.62 -9.93
CA CYS A 364 -1.53 -7.63 -10.45
C CYS A 364 -2.97 -7.13 -10.62
N GLN A 365 -3.32 -5.98 -10.06
CA GLN A 365 -4.68 -5.42 -10.01
C GLN A 365 -5.78 -6.31 -9.37
N ALA A 366 -5.43 -7.45 -8.74
CA ALA A 366 -6.40 -8.36 -8.13
C ALA A 366 -7.30 -7.74 -7.06
N CYS A 367 -6.84 -6.69 -6.37
CA CYS A 367 -7.57 -6.00 -5.31
C CYS A 367 -8.22 -4.69 -5.81
N VAL A 368 -8.76 -4.71 -7.02
CA VAL A 368 -9.41 -3.55 -7.62
C VAL A 368 -10.78 -3.28 -6.97
N LEU A 369 -11.04 -2.01 -6.67
CA LEU A 369 -12.32 -1.46 -6.28
C LEU A 369 -12.82 -0.56 -7.42
N SER A 370 -14.07 -0.81 -7.84
CA SER A 370 -14.75 0.01 -8.85
C SER A 370 -15.56 1.09 -8.13
N GLY A 371 -15.22 2.37 -8.34
CA GLY A 371 -15.84 3.50 -7.65
C GLY A 371 -16.03 4.73 -8.52
N ARG A 372 -16.68 5.75 -7.95
CA ARG A 372 -16.83 7.07 -8.60
C ARG A 372 -15.45 7.72 -8.71
N GLY A 373 -15.00 7.95 -9.94
CA GLY A 373 -13.64 8.46 -10.22
C GLY A 373 -12.63 7.42 -10.72
N GLY A 374 -13.08 6.19 -11.00
CA GLY A 374 -12.27 5.15 -11.65
C GLY A 374 -11.83 4.03 -10.70
N ASN A 375 -11.07 3.08 -11.24
CA ASN A 375 -10.59 1.92 -10.51
C ASN A 375 -9.50 2.31 -9.51
N LYS A 376 -9.68 1.92 -8.25
CA LYS A 376 -8.67 2.04 -7.18
C LYS A 376 -8.18 0.66 -6.77
N LEU A 377 -6.94 0.55 -6.31
CA LEU A 377 -6.36 -0.71 -5.83
C LEU A 377 -6.22 -0.67 -4.32
N VAL A 378 -6.87 -1.57 -3.58
CA VAL A 378 -6.81 -1.59 -2.10
C VAL A 378 -5.38 -1.61 -1.58
N CYS A 379 -4.49 -2.38 -2.18
CA CYS A 379 -3.11 -2.51 -1.70
C CYS A 379 -2.22 -1.26 -1.93
N ARG A 380 -2.60 -0.38 -2.86
CA ARG A 380 -1.81 0.80 -3.28
C ARG A 380 -2.48 2.09 -2.87
N ASP A 381 -3.76 2.22 -3.21
CA ASP A 381 -4.55 3.42 -3.02
C ASP A 381 -5.22 3.44 -1.63
N GLY A 382 -5.42 2.26 -1.02
CA GLY A 382 -5.90 2.05 0.34
C GLY A 382 -4.85 1.33 1.21
N PRO A 383 -5.22 0.48 2.19
CA PRO A 383 -6.57 -0.08 2.39
C PRO A 383 -7.53 0.91 3.04
N VAL A 384 -7.02 1.98 3.64
CA VAL A 384 -7.82 3.05 4.21
C VAL A 384 -8.28 4.02 3.12
N PHE A 385 -9.58 4.24 3.04
CA PHE A 385 -10.21 5.18 2.13
C PHE A 385 -11.17 6.10 2.88
N GLU A 386 -11.28 7.34 2.43
CA GLU A 386 -12.37 8.23 2.86
C GLU A 386 -13.70 7.77 2.23
N ARG A 387 -14.82 8.01 2.91
CA ARG A 387 -16.17 7.67 2.43
C ARG A 387 -16.44 8.09 0.98
N GLU A 388 -15.95 9.26 0.57
CA GLU A 388 -16.19 9.78 -0.78
C GLU A 388 -15.43 9.01 -1.86
N GLU A 389 -14.33 8.34 -1.48
CA GLU A 389 -13.45 7.63 -2.40
C GLU A 389 -13.97 6.27 -2.83
N ILE A 390 -14.89 5.69 -2.06
CA ILE A 390 -15.34 4.30 -2.22
C ILE A 390 -16.62 4.17 -3.04
N GLY A 391 -17.33 5.26 -3.35
CA GLY A 391 -18.56 5.27 -4.15
C GLY A 391 -19.50 4.10 -3.84
N ASP A 392 -19.88 3.35 -4.87
CA ASP A 392 -20.72 2.14 -4.78
C ASP A 392 -19.90 0.86 -4.56
N SER A 393 -18.58 0.90 -4.29
CA SER A 393 -17.77 -0.30 -4.04
C SER A 393 -18.25 -1.09 -2.81
N LEU A 394 -18.87 -0.38 -1.87
CA LEU A 394 -19.54 -0.98 -0.73
C LEU A 394 -21.01 -1.30 -0.98
N SER A 395 -21.57 -1.12 -2.18
CA SER A 395 -22.94 -1.57 -2.47
C SER A 395 -23.07 -3.09 -2.54
#